data_AF-A0A2V8N9G8-F1
#
_entry.id   AF-A0A2V8N9G8-F1
#
_cell.length_a   1.000
_cell.length_b   1.000
_cell.length_c   1.000
_cell.angle_alpha   90.00
_cell.angle_beta   90.00
_cell.angle_gamma   90.00
#
_symmetry.space_group_name_H-M   'P 1'
#
loop_
_entity.id
_entity.type
_entity.pdbx_description
1 polymer ?
#
loop_
_entity_poly.entity_id
_entity_poly.type
_entity_poly.pdbx_seq_one_letter_code
_entity_poly.pdbx_strand_id
1 'polypeptide(L)'
;MSEAVFKGVEIVGTSDQSFSHAIEVAVQRARQTLHNLSWFVVKEQRGGLQQGRLEYQVTLCVYFKLDKMENPMNAGDQAGEQV
;
A
#
# COMPACT_ATOMS: atom_id res chain seq x y z
N MET A 1 -24.27 -3.43 -6.40
CA MET A 1 -22.82 -3.73 -6.44
C MET A 1 -22.16 -2.92 -5.34
N SER A 2 -21.26 -3.49 -4.54
CA SER A 2 -20.54 -2.71 -3.52
C SER A 2 -19.35 -2.00 -4.15
N GLU A 3 -19.32 -0.67 -4.06
CA GLU A 3 -18.16 0.13 -4.47
C GLU A 3 -16.96 -0.19 -3.57
N ALA A 4 -15.77 -0.24 -4.16
CA ALA A 4 -14.51 -0.46 -3.44
C ALA A 4 -13.72 0.84 -3.38
N VAL A 5 -13.34 1.25 -2.17
CA VAL A 5 -12.50 2.44 -1.94
C VAL A 5 -11.08 1.99 -1.66
N PHE A 6 -10.12 2.65 -2.31
CA PHE A 6 -8.69 2.39 -2.14
C PHE A 6 -7.99 3.64 -1.65
N LYS A 7 -7.00 3.44 -0.78
CA LYS A 7 -6.08 4.50 -0.36
C LYS A 7 -4.72 4.27 -1.01
N GLY A 8 -4.21 5.31 -1.65
CA GLY A 8 -2.85 5.37 -2.15
C GLY A 8 -1.90 5.98 -1.12
N VAL A 9 -0.71 5.42 -0.96
CA VAL A 9 0.38 5.98 -0.17
C VAL A 9 1.64 5.98 -1.02
N GLU A 10 2.35 7.11 -1.02
CA GLU A 10 3.62 7.25 -1.71
C GLU A 10 4.78 6.79 -0.83
N ILE A 11 5.66 5.97 -1.40
CA ILE A 11 6.87 5.44 -0.76
C ILE A 11 8.03 5.48 -1.77
N VAL A 12 9.26 5.52 -1.27
CA VAL A 12 10.46 5.45 -2.10
C VAL A 12 11.25 4.20 -1.73
N GLY A 13 11.47 3.33 -2.72
CA GLY A 13 12.39 2.20 -2.61
C GLY A 13 13.78 2.59 -3.06
N THR A 14 14.79 2.04 -2.40
CA THR A 14 16.19 2.21 -2.78
C THR A 14 16.90 0.86 -2.89
N SER A 15 17.88 0.76 -3.78
CA SER A 15 18.66 -0.46 -4.02
C SER A 15 20.00 -0.11 -4.66
N ASP A 16 21.05 -0.87 -4.37
CA ASP A 16 22.34 -0.80 -5.07
C ASP A 16 22.42 -1.79 -6.27
N GLN A 17 21.37 -2.58 -6.50
CA GLN A 17 21.35 -3.65 -7.50
C GLN A 17 20.64 -3.24 -8.80
N SER A 18 19.40 -2.76 -8.69
CA SER A 18 18.56 -2.38 -9.83
C SER A 18 17.28 -1.65 -9.40
N PHE A 19 16.61 -0.99 -10.36
CA PHE A 19 15.28 -0.42 -10.15
C PHE A 19 14.24 -1.48 -9.77
N SER A 20 14.28 -2.67 -10.40
CA SER A 20 13.36 -3.77 -10.07
C SER A 20 13.52 -4.22 -8.62
N HIS A 21 14.76 -4.34 -8.14
CA HIS A 21 15.01 -4.68 -6.74
C HIS A 21 14.53 -3.58 -5.80
N ALA A 22 14.72 -2.30 -6.14
CA ALA A 22 14.17 -1.19 -5.34
C ALA A 22 12.64 -1.24 -5.22
N ILE A 23 11.93 -1.63 -6.29
CA ILE A 23 10.48 -1.83 -6.28
C ILE A 23 10.09 -2.97 -5.32
N GLU A 24 10.77 -4.11 -5.42
CA GLU A 24 10.53 -5.26 -4.55
C GLU A 24 10.73 -4.90 -3.07
N VAL A 25 11.81 -4.21 -2.74
CA VAL A 25 12.11 -3.75 -1.37
C VAL A 25 10.99 -2.84 -0.85
N ALA A 26 10.56 -1.85 -1.64
CA ALA A 26 9.49 -0.93 -1.25
C ALA A 26 8.16 -1.66 -1.00
N VAL A 27 7.76 -2.56 -1.91
CA VAL A 27 6.50 -3.32 -1.79
C VAL A 27 6.58 -4.29 -0.61
N GLN A 28 7.70 -4.98 -0.39
CA GLN A 28 7.89 -5.84 0.78
C GLN A 28 7.75 -5.05 2.08
N ARG A 29 8.36 -3.87 2.18
CA ARG A 29 8.24 -3.02 3.36
C ARG A 29 6.81 -2.53 3.58
N ALA A 30 6.09 -2.19 2.51
CA ALA A 30 4.69 -1.78 2.58
C ALA A 30 3.78 -2.91 3.08
N ARG A 31 4.00 -4.15 2.64
CA ARG A 31 3.24 -5.35 3.08
C ARG A 31 3.34 -5.63 4.58
N GLN A 32 4.37 -5.12 5.25
CA GLN A 32 4.53 -5.29 6.69
C GLN A 32 3.61 -4.37 7.51
N THR A 33 3.13 -3.26 6.94
CA THR A 33 2.34 -2.25 7.66
C THR A 33 0.96 -2.00 7.06
N LEU A 34 0.76 -2.33 5.79
CA LEU A 34 -0.50 -2.14 5.08
C LEU A 34 -1.12 -3.51 4.78
N HIS A 35 -2.40 -3.65 5.05
CA HIS A 35 -3.19 -4.83 4.69
C HIS A 35 -3.92 -4.59 3.37
N ASN A 36 -4.31 -5.66 2.68
CA ASN A 36 -5.10 -5.58 1.45
C ASN A 36 -4.43 -4.76 0.32
N LEU A 37 -3.09 -4.84 0.18
CA LEU A 37 -2.41 -4.26 -1.00
C LEU A 37 -2.97 -4.88 -2.28
N SER A 38 -3.18 -4.04 -3.29
CA SER A 38 -3.78 -4.47 -4.55
C SER A 38 -2.88 -4.19 -5.75
N TRP A 39 -2.38 -2.97 -5.91
CA TRP A 39 -1.46 -2.61 -6.99
C TRP A 39 -0.53 -1.48 -6.58
N PHE A 40 0.46 -1.20 -7.41
CA PHE A 40 1.33 -0.03 -7.28
C PHE A 40 1.50 0.66 -8.63
N VAL A 41 1.87 1.93 -8.60
CA VAL A 41 2.20 2.74 -9.78
C VAL A 41 3.59 3.31 -9.59
N VAL A 42 4.48 3.07 -10.55
CA VAL A 42 5.78 3.74 -10.59
C VAL A 42 5.57 5.19 -11.00
N LYS A 43 5.96 6.13 -10.14
CA LYS A 43 5.81 7.57 -10.36
C LYS A 43 7.09 8.18 -10.95
N GLU A 44 8.24 7.74 -10.45
CA GLU A 44 9.54 8.25 -10.85
C GLU A 44 10.63 7.19 -10.64
N GLN A 45 11.63 7.19 -11.52
CA GLN A 45 12.87 6.41 -11.36
C GLN A 45 14.05 7.37 -11.40
N ARG A 46 14.90 7.33 -10.37
CA ARG A 46 16.08 8.19 -10.26
C ARG A 46 17.32 7.38 -9.90
N GLY A 47 18.48 7.84 -10.37
CA GLY A 47 19.78 7.31 -9.97
C GLY A 47 20.50 8.29 -9.05
N GLY A 48 20.97 7.80 -7.90
CA GLY A 48 21.91 8.49 -7.03
C GLY A 48 23.33 7.98 -7.22
N LEU A 49 24.31 8.83 -6.91
CA LEU A 49 25.71 8.44 -6.75
C LEU A 49 26.05 8.55 -5.26
N GLN A 50 26.04 7.43 -4.54
CA GLN A 50 26.45 7.38 -3.14
C GLN A 50 27.80 6.70 -3.01
N GLN A 51 28.78 7.40 -2.41
CA GLN A 51 30.11 6.86 -2.11
C GLN A 51 30.80 6.20 -3.32
N GLY A 52 30.61 6.76 -4.52
CA GLY A 52 31.17 6.22 -5.77
C GLY A 52 30.46 4.99 -6.32
N ARG A 53 29.28 4.62 -5.78
CA ARG A 53 28.42 3.54 -6.28
C ARG A 53 27.08 4.08 -6.76
N LEU A 54 26.49 3.34 -7.69
CA LEU A 54 25.13 3.61 -8.18
C LEU A 54 24.12 3.23 -7.08
N GLU A 55 23.17 4.11 -6.85
CA GLU A 55 21.97 3.85 -6.06
C GLU A 55 20.75 4.04 -6.95
N TYR A 56 19.89 3.04 -7.01
CA TYR A 56 18.63 3.05 -7.75
C TYR A 56 17.51 3.42 -6.79
N GLN A 57 16.78 4.49 -7.13
CA GLN A 57 15.66 4.98 -6.34
C GLN A 57 14.38 4.93 -7.18
N VAL A 58 13.30 4.40 -6.61
CA VAL A 58 12.00 4.33 -7.27
C VAL A 58 10.92 4.87 -6.35
N THR A 59 10.26 5.94 -6.80
CA THR A 59 9.08 6.48 -6.12
C THR A 59 7.86 5.70 -6.61
N LEU A 60 7.15 5.07 -5.68
CA LEU A 60 5.95 4.27 -5.91
C LEU A 60 4.75 4.89 -5.20
N CYS A 61 3.60 4.88 -5.85
CA CYS A 61 2.32 5.01 -5.15
C CYS A 61 1.67 3.64 -5.04
N VAL A 62 1.51 3.14 -3.81
CA VAL A 62 0.97 1.81 -3.51
C VAL A 62 -0.47 1.95 -3.03
N TYR A 63 -1.37 1.16 -3.61
CA TYR A 63 -2.79 1.20 -3.34
C TYR A 63 -3.23 -0.04 -2.58
N PHE A 64 -4.01 0.17 -1.54
CA PHE A 64 -4.61 -0.89 -0.74
C PHE A 64 -6.08 -0.58 -0.48
N LYS A 65 -6.88 -1.64 -0.37
CA LYS A 65 -8.32 -1.52 -0.18
C LYS A 65 -8.60 -1.09 1.26
N LEU A 66 -9.47 -0.09 1.42
CA LEU A 66 -9.98 0.28 2.74
C LEU A 66 -11.06 -0.70 3.16
N ASP A 67 -10.99 -1.13 4.41
CA ASP A 67 -12.05 -1.92 5.01
C ASP A 67 -13.32 -1.08 5.11
N LYS A 68 -14.48 -1.74 4.98
CA LYS A 68 -15.75 -1.05 5.19
C LYS A 68 -15.76 -0.58 6.64
N MET A 69 -15.99 0.72 6.87
CA MET A 69 -16.40 1.17 8.20
C MET A 69 -17.72 0.48 8.51
N GLU A 70 -17.69 -0.52 9.38
CA GLU A 70 -18.90 -1.09 9.95
C GLU A 70 -19.47 -0.03 10.89
N ASN A 71 -20.66 0.50 10.56
CA ASN A 71 -21.31 1.52 11.38
C ASN A 71 -21.68 0.90 12.73
N PRO A 72 -21.07 1.33 13.86
CA PRO A 72 -21.35 0.72 15.16
C PRO A 72 -22.81 0.91 15.63
N MET A 73 -23.60 1.73 14.93
CA MET A 73 -25.03 1.95 15.23
C MET A 73 -25.97 0.82 14.76
N ASN A 74 -25.50 -0.19 14.02
CA ASN A 74 -26.36 -1.29 13.56
C ASN A 74 -26.44 -2.49 14.54
N ALA A 75 -25.86 -2.36 15.74
CA ALA A 75 -25.83 -3.42 16.75
C ALA A 75 -27.04 -3.42 17.71
N GLY A 76 -28.08 -2.62 17.44
CA GLY A 76 -29.13 -2.27 18.40
C GLY A 76 -30.50 -2.92 18.25
N ASP A 77 -30.78 -3.75 17.23
CA ASP A 77 -32.17 -4.12 16.92
C ASP A 77 -32.39 -5.62 16.62
N GLN A 78 -31.79 -6.50 17.45
CA GLN A 78 -32.19 -7.91 17.53
C GLN A 78 -32.35 -8.35 19.00
N ALA A 79 -33.26 -7.68 19.72
CA ALA A 79 -33.77 -8.16 20.99
C ALA A 79 -35.30 -7.97 21.00
N GLY A 80 -36.02 -8.89 20.37
CA GLY A 80 -37.48 -8.91 20.42
C GLY A 80 -38.09 -9.64 19.24
N GLU A 81 -38.13 -10.98 19.31
CA GLU A 81 -39.39 -11.75 19.19
C GLU A 81 -39.03 -13.23 19.38
N GLN A 82 -39.07 -13.69 20.64
CA GLN A 82 -39.38 -15.08 20.94
C GLN A 82 -40.91 -15.15 21.03
N VAL A 83 -41.57 -15.75 20.04
CA VAL A 83 -42.80 -16.55 20.23
C VAL A 83 -42.88 -17.61 19.14
#